data_AF-X1UWN3-F1
#
_entry.id   AF-X1UWN3-F1
#
_cell.length_a   1.000
_cell.length_b   1.000
_cell.length_c   1.000
_cell.angle_alpha   90.00
_cell.angle_beta   90.00
_cell.angle_gamma   90.00
#
_symmetry.space_group_name_H-M   'P 1'
#
loop_
_entity.id
_entity.type
_entity.pdbx_description
1 polymer ?
#
loop_
_entity_poly.entity_id
_entity_poly.type
_entity_poly.pdbx_seq_one_letter_code
_entity_poly.pdbx_strand_id
1 'polypeptide(L)'
;YGKPTGWMYGNGNKYLREFAKWADIPVINMEDNIYHPCQSMADVLTMKEKLGDLRNKKLVVSWAYSPSVEKPVAVPQCLMATASKFGMNITLARPDGFQLDPMMIDAI
;
A
#
# COMPACT_ATOMS: atom_id res chain seq x y z
N TYR A 1 -9.63 -17.69 -5.49
CA TYR A 1 -8.27 -17.55 -4.97
C TYR A 1 -7.83 -18.92 -4.48
N GLY A 2 -6.66 -19.40 -4.91
CA GLY A 2 -6.14 -20.71 -4.52
C GLY A 2 -5.77 -20.76 -3.02
N LYS A 3 -5.23 -21.89 -2.56
CA LYS A 3 -4.77 -22.00 -1.17
C LYS A 3 -3.66 -20.96 -0.91
N PRO A 4 -3.69 -20.27 0.25
CA PRO A 4 -2.59 -19.41 0.69
C PRO A 4 -1.27 -20.16 0.70
N THR A 5 -0.19 -19.47 0.34
CA THR A 5 1.16 -20.02 0.27
C THR A 5 1.91 -19.95 1.61
N GLY A 6 1.25 -19.60 2.72
CA GLY A 6 1.88 -19.48 4.04
C GLY A 6 2.97 -18.42 4.08
N TRP A 7 2.76 -17.28 3.41
CA TRP A 7 3.74 -16.21 3.32
C TRP A 7 3.96 -15.53 4.69
N MET A 8 5.21 -15.11 4.95
CA MET A 8 5.55 -14.32 6.12
C MET A 8 5.67 -12.85 5.73
N TYR A 9 5.10 -11.97 6.57
CA TYR A 9 5.17 -10.53 6.36
C TYR A 9 6.62 -10.05 6.26
N GLY A 10 6.90 -9.19 5.27
CA GLY A 10 8.23 -8.64 4.98
C GLY A 10 9.14 -9.51 4.10
N ASN A 11 8.88 -10.81 3.93
CA ASN A 11 9.75 -11.66 3.12
C ASN A 11 9.79 -11.25 1.64
N GLY A 12 8.67 -10.80 1.07
CA GLY A 12 8.64 -10.35 -0.33
C GLY A 12 9.45 -9.07 -0.54
N ASN A 13 9.38 -8.14 0.43
CA ASN A 13 10.23 -6.96 0.37
C ASN A 13 11.71 -7.35 0.48
N LYS A 14 12.07 -8.28 1.37
CA LYS A 14 13.44 -8.82 1.46
C LYS A 14 13.91 -9.42 0.14
N TYR A 15 13.10 -10.24 -0.52
CA TYR A 15 13.44 -10.81 -1.82
C TYR A 15 13.66 -9.72 -2.87
N LEU A 16 12.78 -8.73 -2.93
CA LEU A 16 12.92 -7.61 -3.86
C LEU A 16 14.18 -6.77 -3.59
N ARG A 17 14.55 -6.57 -2.32
CA ARG A 17 15.81 -5.91 -1.94
C ARG A 17 17.04 -6.71 -2.35
N GLU A 18 17.00 -8.04 -2.25
CA GLU A 18 18.07 -8.89 -2.77
C GLU A 18 18.17 -8.79 -4.31
N PHE A 19 17.05 -8.82 -5.05
CA PHE A 19 17.09 -8.53 -6.50
C PHE A 19 17.74 -7.18 -6.79
N ALA A 20 17.33 -6.12 -6.09
CA ALA A 20 17.88 -4.78 -6.28
C ALA A 20 19.38 -4.68 -5.91
N LYS A 21 19.85 -5.52 -4.99
CA LYS A 21 21.27 -5.56 -4.59
C LYS A 21 22.16 -6.21 -5.66
N TRP A 22 21.65 -7.22 -6.36
CA TRP A 22 22.44 -8.03 -7.31
C TRP A 22 22.20 -7.69 -8.78
N ALA A 23 21.13 -6.94 -9.11
CA ALA A 23 20.84 -6.55 -10.47
C ALA A 23 21.72 -5.37 -10.91
N ASP A 24 22.28 -5.46 -12.12
CA ASP A 24 22.98 -4.34 -12.77
C ASP A 24 22.02 -3.35 -13.46
N ILE A 25 20.71 -3.55 -13.30
CA ILE A 25 19.63 -2.72 -13.87
C ILE A 25 18.65 -2.30 -12.76
N PRO A 26 17.91 -1.18 -12.95
CA PRO A 26 16.90 -0.76 -12.00
C PRO A 26 15.81 -1.84 -11.80
N VAL A 27 15.43 -2.07 -10.55
CA VAL A 27 14.35 -2.98 -10.16
C VAL A 27 13.11 -2.17 -9.79
N ILE A 28 11.99 -2.49 -10.43
CA ILE A 28 10.68 -1.87 -10.15
C ILE A 28 9.85 -2.82 -9.29
N ASN A 29 9.33 -2.32 -8.16
CA ASN A 29 8.42 -3.06 -7.31
C ASN A 29 7.02 -3.13 -7.94
N MET A 30 6.67 -4.28 -8.50
CA MET A 30 5.34 -4.50 -9.06
C MET A 30 4.28 -4.75 -7.97
N GLU A 31 4.63 -5.45 -6.88
CA GLU A 31 3.92 -5.56 -5.60
C GLU A 31 4.76 -6.46 -4.69
N ASP A 32 5.01 -6.05 -3.45
CA ASP A 32 5.50 -6.92 -2.39
C ASP A 32 4.52 -6.95 -1.20
N ASN A 33 4.84 -7.66 -0.13
CA ASN A 33 3.92 -7.80 1.01
C ASN A 33 3.81 -6.54 1.91
N ILE A 34 4.62 -5.51 1.66
CA ILE A 34 4.63 -4.22 2.36
C ILE A 34 4.21 -3.08 1.41
N TYR A 35 4.63 -3.08 0.15
CA TYR A 35 4.44 -1.95 -0.76
C TYR A 35 3.84 -2.37 -2.11
N HIS A 36 2.98 -1.51 -2.64
CA HIS A 36 2.50 -1.60 -4.02
C HIS A 36 2.55 -0.20 -4.71
N PRO A 37 3.77 0.32 -4.97
CA PRO A 37 3.94 1.73 -5.35
C PRO A 37 3.34 2.08 -6.71
N CYS A 38 3.34 1.14 -7.66
CA CYS A 38 2.72 1.35 -8.97
C CYS A 38 1.22 1.62 -8.86
N GLN A 39 0.49 0.85 -8.05
CA GLN A 39 -0.94 1.07 -7.80
C GLN A 39 -1.18 2.41 -7.11
N SER A 40 -0.43 2.70 -6.04
CA SER A 40 -0.64 3.93 -5.27
C SER A 40 -0.38 5.21 -6.09
N MET A 41 0.61 5.18 -7.00
CA MET A 41 0.84 6.28 -7.93
C MET A 41 -0.28 6.41 -8.97
N ALA A 42 -0.83 5.29 -9.46
CA ALA A 42 -1.97 5.29 -10.38
C ALA A 42 -3.25 5.83 -9.70
N ASP A 43 -3.48 5.48 -8.43
CA ASP A 43 -4.59 6.00 -7.63
C ASP A 43 -4.48 7.52 -7.46
N VAL A 44 -3.29 8.01 -7.10
CA VAL A 44 -3.04 9.46 -6.97
C VAL A 44 -3.19 10.18 -8.30
N LEU A 45 -2.69 9.62 -9.40
CA LEU A 45 -2.89 10.19 -10.74
C LEU A 45 -4.38 10.33 -11.03
N THR A 46 -5.16 9.28 -10.81
CA THR A 46 -6.62 9.29 -11.00
C THR A 46 -7.28 10.35 -10.13
N MET A 47 -6.91 10.44 -8.85
CA MET A 47 -7.43 11.49 -7.96
C MET A 47 -7.09 12.89 -8.47
N LYS A 48 -5.87 13.13 -8.97
CA LYS A 48 -5.48 14.42 -9.55
C LYS A 48 -6.30 14.75 -10.81
N GLU A 49 -6.51 13.77 -11.69
CA GLU A 49 -7.30 13.94 -12.91
C GLU A 49 -8.77 14.26 -12.60
N LYS A 50 -9.33 13.66 -11.56
CA LYS A 50 -10.75 13.82 -11.21
C LYS A 50 -11.04 14.96 -10.24
N LEU A 51 -10.11 15.28 -9.35
CA LEU A 51 -10.33 16.20 -8.23
C LEU A 51 -9.42 17.44 -8.26
N GLY A 52 -8.43 17.48 -9.15
CA GLY A 52 -7.45 18.57 -9.26
C GLY A 52 -6.40 18.53 -8.14
N ASP A 53 -6.15 19.68 -7.51
CA ASP A 53 -5.24 19.78 -6.38
C ASP A 53 -5.74 18.95 -5.19
N LEU A 54 -4.92 18.04 -4.68
CA LEU A 54 -5.31 17.11 -3.62
C LEU A 54 -5.09 17.65 -2.21
N ARG A 55 -4.37 18.76 -2.05
CA ARG A 55 -4.07 19.34 -0.74
C ARG A 55 -5.34 19.61 0.05
N ASN A 56 -5.34 19.21 1.33
CA ASN A 56 -6.44 19.32 2.28
C ASN A 56 -7.71 18.51 1.93
N LYS A 57 -7.77 17.77 0.82
CA LYS A 57 -8.90 16.89 0.53
C LYS A 57 -8.88 15.68 1.45
N LYS A 58 -10.07 15.21 1.84
CA LYS A 58 -10.21 14.02 2.68
C LYS A 58 -10.16 12.73 1.85
N LEU A 59 -9.27 11.82 2.22
CA LEU A 59 -9.23 10.45 1.71
C LEU A 59 -9.69 9.49 2.81
N VAL A 60 -10.75 8.72 2.53
CA VAL A 60 -11.19 7.64 3.43
C VAL A 60 -10.82 6.30 2.80
N VAL A 61 -9.96 5.54 3.48
CA VAL A 61 -9.63 4.17 3.11
C VAL A 61 -10.45 3.26 4.01
N SER A 62 -11.38 2.50 3.43
CA SER A 62 -12.27 1.60 4.17
C SER A 62 -11.91 0.15 3.91
N TRP A 63 -11.86 -0.66 4.96
CA TRP A 63 -11.92 -2.11 4.81
C TRP A 63 -13.27 -2.51 4.25
N ALA A 64 -13.25 -3.60 3.49
CA ALA A 64 -14.44 -4.24 2.95
C ALA A 64 -14.34 -5.74 3.17
N TYR A 65 -15.49 -6.39 3.27
CA TYR A 65 -15.54 -7.83 3.43
C TYR A 65 -14.91 -8.55 2.23
N SER A 66 -14.13 -9.59 2.53
CA SER A 66 -13.56 -10.51 1.57
C SER A 66 -13.67 -11.92 2.14
N PRO A 67 -13.96 -12.94 1.32
CA PRO A 67 -14.05 -14.34 1.78
C PRO A 67 -12.72 -14.93 2.26
N SER A 68 -11.62 -14.17 2.19
CA SER A 68 -10.31 -14.51 2.73
C SER A 68 -9.66 -13.29 3.36
N VAL A 69 -9.01 -13.52 4.50
CA VAL A 69 -8.20 -12.55 5.26
C VAL A 69 -6.75 -12.51 4.80
N GLU A 70 -6.35 -13.36 3.86
CA GLU A 70 -4.93 -13.63 3.54
C GLU A 70 -4.36 -12.66 2.50
N LYS A 71 -5.02 -11.52 2.33
CA LYS A 71 -4.57 -10.47 1.42
C LYS A 71 -3.45 -9.67 2.10
N PRO A 72 -2.37 -9.36 1.39
CA PRO A 72 -1.37 -8.43 1.89
C PRO A 72 -2.00 -7.07 2.20
N VAL A 73 -1.50 -6.42 3.25
CA VAL A 73 -1.86 -5.04 3.61
C VAL A 73 -1.15 -4.00 2.73
N ALA A 74 -0.36 -4.44 1.74
CA ALA A 74 0.51 -3.60 0.92
C ALA A 74 -0.24 -2.46 0.22
N VAL A 75 -1.41 -2.73 -0.36
CA VAL A 75 -2.21 -1.73 -1.09
C VAL A 75 -2.70 -0.59 -0.18
N PRO A 76 -3.49 -0.83 0.89
CA PRO A 76 -4.04 0.27 1.68
C PRO A 76 -2.95 1.11 2.34
N GLN A 77 -1.89 0.48 2.88
CA GLN A 77 -0.82 1.24 3.55
C GLN A 77 0.02 2.07 2.57
N CYS A 78 0.29 1.54 1.37
CA CYS A 78 1.04 2.26 0.34
C CYS A 78 0.22 3.42 -0.24
N LEU A 79 -1.10 3.25 -0.43
CA LEU A 79 -1.99 4.34 -0.84
C LEU A 79 -2.00 5.47 0.18
N MET A 80 -2.17 5.16 1.47
CA MET A 80 -2.17 6.17 2.53
C MET A 80 -0.83 6.92 2.60
N ALA A 81 0.30 6.19 2.59
CA ALA A 81 1.63 6.80 2.58
C ALA A 81 1.93 7.64 1.34
N THR A 82 1.35 7.28 0.19
CA THR A 82 1.51 8.09 -1.03
C THR A 82 0.61 9.32 -0.95
N ALA A 83 -0.67 9.17 -0.62
CA ALA A 83 -1.63 10.26 -0.52
C ALA A 83 -1.23 11.33 0.52
N SER A 84 -0.60 10.94 1.63
CA SER A 84 -0.11 11.88 2.65
C SER A 84 0.94 12.83 2.09
N LYS A 85 1.83 12.32 1.20
CA LYS A 85 2.83 13.13 0.49
C LYS A 85 2.21 14.14 -0.48
N PHE A 86 0.96 13.95 -0.89
CA PHE A 86 0.19 14.91 -1.69
C PHE A 86 -0.68 15.84 -0.82
N GLY A 87 -0.52 15.80 0.50
CA GLY A 87 -1.18 16.71 1.44
C GLY A 87 -2.65 16.39 1.71
N MET A 88 -3.07 15.14 1.50
CA MET A 88 -4.43 14.71 1.80
C MET A 88 -4.64 14.43 3.29
N ASN A 89 -5.85 14.67 3.78
CA ASN A 89 -6.29 14.32 5.13
C ASN A 89 -6.83 12.89 5.14
N ILE A 90 -6.10 11.96 5.77
CA ILE A 90 -6.39 10.52 5.65
C ILE A 90 -7.22 10.01 6.83
N THR A 91 -8.15 9.11 6.56
CA THR A 91 -8.89 8.35 7.58
C THR A 91 -8.92 6.88 7.19
N LEU A 92 -8.48 5.99 8.09
CA LEU A 92 -8.61 4.54 7.93
C LEU A 92 -9.84 4.06 8.71
N ALA A 93 -10.86 3.58 7.99
CA ALA A 93 -12.05 2.97 8.56
C ALA A 93 -11.90 1.44 8.55
N ARG A 94 -11.80 0.82 9.72
CA ARG A 94 -11.53 -0.61 9.87
C ARG A 94 -12.25 -1.24 11.06
N PRO A 95 -12.55 -2.54 11.02
CA PRO A 95 -12.86 -3.31 12.22
C PRO A 95 -11.65 -3.44 13.16
N ASP A 96 -11.91 -3.84 14.40
CA ASP A 96 -10.86 -4.22 15.34
C ASP A 96 -10.11 -5.46 14.84
N GLY A 97 -8.78 -5.48 15.04
CA GLY A 97 -7.89 -6.55 14.55
C GLY A 97 -7.35 -6.38 13.13
N PHE A 98 -7.77 -5.35 12.39
CA PHE A 98 -7.32 -5.05 11.02
C PHE A 98 -6.33 -3.89 10.94
N GLN A 99 -5.45 -3.76 11.93
CA GLN A 99 -4.38 -2.77 11.95
C GLN A 99 -3.46 -2.94 10.72
N LEU A 100 -2.94 -1.82 10.22
CA LEU A 100 -1.82 -1.84 9.28
C LEU A 100 -0.49 -1.92 10.03
N ASP A 101 0.61 -2.05 9.30
CA ASP A 101 1.95 -2.00 9.89
C ASP A 101 2.15 -0.69 10.67
N PRO A 102 2.50 -0.74 11.99
CA PRO A 102 2.77 0.45 12.79
C PRO A 102 3.81 1.38 12.17
N MET A 103 4.86 0.84 11.55
CA MET A 103 5.89 1.66 10.89
C MET A 103 5.33 2.47 9.72
N MET A 104 4.34 1.92 9.02
CA MET A 104 3.67 2.62 7.93
C MET A 104 2.73 3.69 8.46
N ILE A 105 2.02 3.41 9.55
CA ILE A 105 1.12 4.36 10.21
C ILE A 105 1.90 5.56 10.76
N ASP A 106 3.05 5.36 11.40
CA ASP A 106 3.87 6.45 11.95
C ASP A 106 4.47 7.35 10.85
N ALA A 107 4.54 6.86 9.62
CA ALA A 107 5.07 7.59 8.46
C ALA A 107 4.02 8.43 7.70
N ILE A 108 2.75 8.37 8.11
CA ILE A 108 1.60 9.04 7.48
C ILE A 108 1.16 10.24 8.29
#